data_AF-A0A8T6JB67-F1
#
_entry.id   AF-A0A8T6JB67-F1
#
_cell.length_a   1.000
_cell.length_b   1.000
_cell.length_c   1.000
_cell.angle_alpha   90.00
_cell.angle_beta   90.00
_cell.angle_gamma   90.00
#
_symmetry.space_group_name_H-M   'P 1'
#
loop_
_entity.id
_entity.type
_entity.pdbx_description
1 polymer ?
#
loop_
_entity_poly.entity_id
_entity_poly.type
_entity_poly.pdbx_seq_one_letter_code
_entity_poly.pdbx_strand_id
1 'polypeptide(L)' 'MDIPIERNNGTLIAAPSGRIDGFNAQDFHQTLTGAISGDDTAVLVDMSGLNYISSAGLRAVLMIAKALW' A
#
# COMPACT_ATOMS: atom_id res chain seq x y z
N MET A 1 2.17 -5.11 10.64
CA MET A 1 0.87 -5.28 9.93
C MET A 1 1.09 -6.37 8.90
N ASP A 2 0.16 -7.29 8.74
CA ASP A 2 0.20 -8.20 7.61
C ASP A 2 -0.45 -7.52 6.40
N ILE A 3 0.26 -7.49 5.28
CA ILE A 3 -0.19 -6.89 4.03
C ILE A 3 0.04 -7.94 2.96
N PRO A 4 -0.94 -8.83 2.71
CA PRO A 4 -0.90 -9.74 1.59
C PRO A 4 -0.62 -8.97 0.30
N ILE A 5 0.40 -9.43 -0.43
CA ILE A 5 0.84 -8.85 -1.70
C ILE A 5 0.87 -9.95 -2.74
N GLU A 6 0.23 -9.68 -3.87
CA GLU A 6 0.28 -10.52 -5.06
C GLU A 6 0.54 -9.66 -6.30
N ARG A 7 0.84 -10.32 -7.42
CA ARG A 7 1.00 -9.67 -8.72
C ARG A 7 0.12 -10.32 -9.75
N ASN A 8 -0.56 -9.49 -10.55
CA ASN A 8 -1.37 -9.94 -11.66
C ASN A 8 -1.17 -9.00 -12.86
N ASN A 9 -0.66 -9.53 -13.97
CA ASN A 9 -0.48 -8.79 -15.22
C ASN A 9 0.22 -7.42 -15.06
N GLY A 10 1.33 -7.38 -14.33
CA GLY A 10 2.08 -6.14 -14.06
C GLY A 10 1.35 -5.16 -13.14
N THR A 11 0.34 -5.61 -12.39
CA THR A 11 -0.29 -4.85 -11.30
C THR A 11 0.12 -5.48 -9.97
N LEU A 12 0.72 -4.70 -9.08
CA LEU A 12 0.94 -5.07 -7.69
C LEU A 12 -0.36 -4.88 -6.92
N ILE A 13 -0.87 -5.94 -6.30
CA ILE A 13 -2.11 -5.92 -5.53
C ILE A 13 -1.76 -6.09 -4.05
N ALA A 14 -2.11 -5.11 -3.23
CA ALA A 14 -1.91 -5.12 -1.79
C ALA A 14 -3.26 -5.08 -1.06
N ALA A 15 -3.49 -5.99 -0.12
CA ALA A 15 -4.77 -6.09 0.60
C ALA A 15 -4.59 -5.94 2.13
N PRO A 16 -4.22 -4.73 2.62
CA PRO A 16 -4.04 -4.50 4.06
C PRO A 16 -5.36 -4.69 4.82
N SER A 17 -5.27 -5.19 6.05
CA SER A 17 -6.42 -5.39 6.93
C SER A 17 -6.27 -4.70 8.28
N GLY A 18 -7.39 -4.40 8.94
CA GLY A 18 -7.40 -3.73 10.23
C GLY A 18 -7.36 -2.22 10.10
N ARG A 19 -6.33 -1.58 10.66
CA ARG A 19 -6.22 -0.11 10.74
C ARG A 19 -4.87 0.40 10.30
N ILE A 20 -4.84 1.49 9.54
CA ILE A 20 -3.62 2.25 9.22
C ILE A 20 -3.65 3.59 9.95
N ASP A 21 -2.70 3.84 10.84
CA ASP A 21 -2.66 5.06 11.64
C ASP A 21 -1.23 5.60 11.86
N GLY A 22 -1.07 6.54 12.78
CA GLY A 22 0.24 7.16 13.05
C GLY A 22 1.32 6.19 13.53
N PHE A 23 0.96 5.01 14.04
CA PHE A 23 1.93 4.02 14.51
C PHE A 23 2.47 3.12 13.40
N ASN A 24 1.68 2.86 12.35
CA ASN A 24 2.04 1.89 11.31
C ASN A 24 2.01 2.44 9.88
N ALA A 25 1.68 3.72 9.67
CA ALA A 25 1.66 4.33 8.35
C ALA A 25 3.03 4.32 7.66
N GLN A 26 4.13 4.46 8.43
CA GLN A 26 5.49 4.38 7.88
C GLN A 26 5.80 2.96 7.38
N ASP A 27 5.47 1.94 8.17
CA ASP A 27 5.68 0.54 7.79
C ASP A 27 4.84 0.17 6.56
N PHE A 28 3.58 0.63 6.50
CA PHE A 28 2.70 0.46 5.34
C PHE A 28 3.33 1.08 4.09
N HIS A 29 3.80 2.33 4.18
CA HIS A 29 4.50 3.00 3.08
C HIS A 29 5.74 2.22 2.62
N GLN A 30 6.62 1.84 3.54
CA GLN A 30 7.86 1.15 3.21
C GLN A 30 7.61 -0.23 2.61
N THR A 31 6.59 -0.95 3.10
CA THR A 31 6.23 -2.27 2.61
C THR A 31 5.75 -2.21 1.16
N LEU A 32 4.81 -1.31 0.83
CA LEU A 32 4.30 -1.20 -0.53
C LEU A 32 5.37 -0.65 -1.47
N THR A 33 6.09 0.42 -1.08
CA THR A 33 7.14 0.99 -1.94
C THR A 33 8.29 0.01 -2.18
N GLY A 34 8.68 -0.79 -1.19
CA GLY A 34 9.69 -1.84 -1.35
C GLY A 34 9.20 -3.05 -2.16
N ALA A 35 7.89 -3.23 -2.26
CA ALA A 35 7.28 -4.28 -3.06
C ALA A 35 7.10 -3.88 -4.54
N ILE A 36 7.10 -2.58 -4.88
CA ILE A 36 7.05 -2.12 -6.28
C ILE A 36 8.32 -2.54 -7.02
N SER A 37 8.15 -3.16 -8.18
CA SER A 37 9.23 -3.50 -9.12
C SER A 37 9.10 -2.71 -10.43
N GLY A 38 10.18 -2.62 -11.21
CA GLY A 38 10.21 -1.81 -12.43
C GLY A 38 9.33 -2.31 -13.59
N ASP A 39 8.82 -3.54 -13.49
CA ASP A 39 7.83 -4.14 -14.39
C ASP A 39 6.38 -3.93 -13.91
N ASP A 40 6.17 -3.39 -12.71
CA ASP A 40 4.85 -3.01 -12.23
C ASP A 40 4.39 -1.72 -12.95
N THR A 41 3.25 -1.81 -13.61
CA THR A 41 2.59 -0.73 -14.36
C THR A 41 1.49 -0.05 -13.57
N ALA A 42 1.03 -0.69 -12.49
CA ALA A 42 0.00 -0.20 -11.60
C ALA A 42 0.14 -0.79 -10.20
N VAL A 43 -0.42 -0.09 -9.22
CA VAL A 43 -0.63 -0.60 -7.86
C VAL A 43 -2.11 -0.50 -7.53
N LEU A 44 -2.69 -1.61 -7.11
CA LEU A 44 -4.02 -1.69 -6.55
C LEU A 44 -3.91 -1.91 -5.04
N VAL A 45 -4.52 -1.03 -4.26
CA VAL A 45 -4.63 -1.20 -2.80
C VAL A 45 -6.07 -1.52 -2.47
N ASP A 46 -6.36 -2.78 -2.14
CA ASP A 46 -7.67 -3.21 -1.67
C ASP A 46 -7.85 -2.80 -0.21
N MET A 47 -8.63 -1.75 0.01
CA MET A 47 -8.91 -1.21 1.34
C MET A 47 -10.16 -1.82 1.98
N SER A 48 -10.79 -2.83 1.37
CA SER A 48 -12.01 -3.46 1.91
C SER A 48 -11.82 -4.10 3.29
N GLY A 49 -10.59 -4.54 3.59
CA GLY A 49 -10.19 -5.07 4.90
C GLY A 49 -9.89 -4.00 5.96
N LEU A 50 -9.88 -2.71 5.60
CA LEU A 50 -9.57 -1.63 6.52
C LEU A 50 -10.83 -1.08 7.19
N ASN A 51 -10.80 -0.98 8.52
CA ASN A 51 -11.85 -0.33 9.30
C ASN A 51 -11.53 1.15 9.61
N TYR A 52 -10.28 1.57 9.41
CA TYR A 52 -9.83 2.92 9.71
C TYR A 52 -8.52 3.26 8.98
N ILE A 53 -8.45 4.49 8.46
CA ILE A 53 -7.21 5.09 7.95
C ILE A 53 -7.07 6.53 8.47
N SER A 54 -5.92 6.85 9.06
CA SER A 54 -5.61 8.22 9.50
C SER A 54 -5.02 9.07 8.36
N SER A 55 -4.85 10.38 8.60
CA SER A 55 -4.17 11.29 7.67
C SER A 55 -2.73 10.87 7.36
N ALA A 56 -2.04 10.20 8.30
CA ALA A 56 -0.70 9.66 8.06
C ALA A 56 -0.77 8.49 7.06
N GLY A 57 -1.77 7.62 7.18
CA GLY A 57 -2.03 6.54 6.23
C GLY A 57 -2.40 7.03 4.84
N LEU A 58 -3.29 8.02 4.74
CA LEU A 58 -3.63 8.62 3.44
C LEU A 58 -2.42 9.28 2.78
N ARG A 59 -1.56 9.96 3.55
CA ARG A 59 -0.29 10.48 3.04
C ARG A 59 0.60 9.36 2.48
N ALA A 60 0.68 8.22 3.17
CA ALA A 60 1.43 7.08 2.68
C ALA A 60 0.92 6.59 1.31
N VAL A 61 -0.40 6.50 1.10
CA VAL A 61 -1.00 6.14 -0.20
C VAL A 61 -0.55 7.10 -1.31
N LEU A 62 -0.55 8.41 -1.05
CA LEU A 62 -0.10 9.41 -2.03
C LEU A 62 1.39 9.29 -2.35
N MET A 63 2.22 8.96 -1.35
CA MET A 63 3.66 8.73 -1.56
C MET A 63 3.94 7.46 -2.36
N ILE A 64 3.18 6.39 -2.13
CA ILE A 64 3.25 5.14 -2.93
C ILE A 64 2.88 5.43 -4.38
N ALA A 65 1.77 6.15 -4.62
CA ALA A 65 1.33 6.51 -5.97
C ALA A 65 2.39 7.33 -6.73
N LYS A 66 3.12 8.20 -6.02
CA LYS A 66 4.23 8.96 -6.58
C LYS A 66 5.44 8.10 -6.95
N ALA A 67 5.68 6.97 -6.26
CA ALA A 67 6.82 6.10 -6.51
C ALA A 67 6.69 5.26 -7.80
N LEU A 68 5.46 5.13 -8.33
CA LEU A 68 5.18 4.48 -9.62
C LEU A 68 5.41 5.40 -10.83
N TRP A 69 5.59 6.70 -10.59
CA TRP A 69 5.85 7.70 -11.63
C TRP A 69 7.35 7.92 -11.78
#